data_AF-A0A2U2RVW7-F1
#
_entry.id   AF-A0A2U2RVW7-F1
#
_cell.length_a   1.000
_cell.length_b   1.000
_cell.length_c   1.000
_cell.angle_alpha   90.00
_cell.angle_beta   90.00
_cell.angle_gamma   90.00
#
_symmetry.space_group_name_H-M   'P 1'
#
loop_
_entity.id
_entity.type
_entity.pdbx_description
1 polymer ?
#
loop_
_entity_poly.entity_id
_entity_poly.type
_entity_poly.pdbx_seq_one_letter_code
_entity_poly.pdbx_strand_id
1 'polypeptide(L)'
;MVIVLFSNKIFAQVVTDGLVLYVDARNSSSYSGSGNTWNDLSGQGNNGTISGATFNNSGWFNFDGSNDRINFSALLAAGDDTYTLEAYFNADTRKTQVIVEQNSSNSQTHKRGCMILISDGDGGFNGQSNDRHDHIPYATNAWEHWVIAVNAPNNLKMFRNGNLVYNGSFANGGALNIGNAGLSIGYKLSNNSEYFDGQIRFVRVYNRTLSENEASQNYAALNNYSLNSAPTDISLTSTSVVENIPVGTQVGVLSTTDPDSGDTFTYSLVSSNDARDDDNGSFAISGTSLVTSGTIDFETKSSMNIYVNVNDGVNDYAKAFTISVSNTL
;
A
#
# COMPACT_ATOMS: atom_id res chain seq x y z
N MET A 1 -30.89 4.37 10.01
CA MET A 1 -29.68 3.62 9.64
C MET A 1 -28.98 4.42 8.56
N VAL A 2 -27.92 5.13 8.94
CA VAL A 2 -27.20 6.03 8.03
C VAL A 2 -26.26 5.17 7.19
N ILE A 3 -26.52 5.08 5.88
CA ILE A 3 -25.59 4.52 4.92
C ILE A 3 -24.62 5.65 4.59
N VAL A 4 -23.42 5.59 5.16
CA VAL A 4 -22.30 6.43 4.73
C VAL A 4 -21.76 5.77 3.46
N LEU A 5 -22.04 6.38 2.31
CA LEU A 5 -21.41 6.04 1.04
C LEU A 5 -20.00 6.64 1.05
N PHE A 6 -18.98 5.80 1.24
CA PHE A 6 -17.61 6.19 0.94
C PHE A 6 -17.46 6.34 -0.58
N SER A 7 -16.86 7.46 -0.98
CA SER A 7 -16.61 7.92 -2.35
C SER A 7 -16.11 6.83 -3.31
N ASN A 8 -16.57 6.92 -4.57
CA ASN A 8 -16.27 5.98 -5.65
C ASN A 8 -14.80 6.05 -6.08
N LYS A 9 -14.07 5.04 -5.60
CA LYS A 9 -12.76 4.53 -6.02
C LYS A 9 -12.52 4.55 -7.54
N ILE A 10 -11.38 5.10 -7.97
CA ILE A 10 -10.51 4.45 -8.98
C ILE A 10 -9.27 3.84 -8.29
N PHE A 11 -9.48 3.21 -7.14
CA PHE A 11 -8.71 2.02 -6.80
C PHE A 11 -9.28 0.86 -7.62
N ALA A 12 -8.68 0.54 -8.76
CA ALA A 12 -8.96 -0.71 -9.43
C ALA A 12 -8.42 -1.89 -8.59
N GLN A 13 -9.26 -2.37 -7.67
CA GLN A 13 -9.58 -3.78 -7.50
C GLN A 13 -8.47 -4.74 -7.03
N VAL A 14 -7.75 -4.43 -5.96
CA VAL A 14 -7.20 -5.52 -5.13
C VAL A 14 -8.32 -6.11 -4.28
N VAL A 15 -8.42 -7.43 -4.21
CA VAL A 15 -9.36 -8.14 -3.36
C VAL A 15 -9.05 -7.85 -1.90
N THR A 16 -10.06 -7.46 -1.12
CA THR A 16 -9.90 -7.14 0.31
C THR A 16 -10.63 -8.11 1.24
N ASP A 17 -11.59 -8.89 0.71
CA ASP A 17 -12.28 -9.90 1.50
C ASP A 17 -11.32 -11.01 1.93
N GLY A 18 -11.27 -11.30 3.22
CA GLY A 18 -10.35 -12.26 3.82
C GLY A 18 -8.88 -11.83 3.89
N LEU A 19 -8.56 -10.57 3.59
CA LEU A 19 -7.20 -10.05 3.65
C LEU A 19 -6.71 -9.94 5.10
N VAL A 20 -5.57 -10.56 5.41
CA VAL A 20 -4.97 -10.62 6.76
C VAL A 20 -3.68 -9.81 6.85
N LEU A 21 -2.96 -9.71 5.73
CA LEU A 21 -1.75 -8.91 5.61
C LEU A 21 -1.72 -8.27 4.23
N TYR A 22 -1.35 -7.00 4.19
CA TYR A 22 -0.90 -6.35 2.97
C TYR A 22 0.23 -5.39 3.28
N VAL A 23 1.43 -5.72 2.82
CA VAL A 23 2.60 -4.84 2.91
C VAL A 23 3.08 -4.50 1.51
N ASP A 24 3.28 -3.21 1.21
CA ASP A 24 3.65 -2.74 -0.13
C ASP A 24 4.68 -1.61 -0.04
N ALA A 25 5.88 -1.85 -0.56
CA ALA A 25 7.00 -0.93 -0.47
C ALA A 25 6.79 0.33 -1.33
N ARG A 26 5.83 0.32 -2.26
CA ARG A 26 5.45 1.51 -3.03
C ARG A 26 4.59 2.49 -2.25
N ASN A 27 3.94 2.04 -1.18
CA ASN A 27 2.98 2.83 -0.43
C ASN A 27 3.66 3.41 0.82
N SER A 28 3.71 4.74 0.92
CA SER A 28 4.34 5.45 2.03
C SER A 28 3.68 5.19 3.39
N SER A 29 2.38 4.87 3.42
CA SER A 29 1.68 4.43 4.64
C SER A 29 2.12 3.04 5.09
N SER A 30 2.53 2.18 4.15
CA SER A 30 3.10 0.87 4.47
C SER A 30 4.57 0.98 4.86
N TYR A 31 5.38 1.73 4.11
CA TYR A 31 6.76 2.01 4.48
C TYR A 31 7.15 3.43 4.09
N SER A 32 7.51 4.25 5.08
CA SER A 32 7.84 5.67 4.89
C SER A 32 9.20 5.92 4.24
N GLY A 33 9.99 4.87 3.99
CA GLY A 33 11.37 4.96 3.53
C GLY A 33 12.41 4.84 4.65
N SER A 34 11.99 4.78 5.92
CA SER A 34 12.90 4.69 7.07
C SER A 34 12.34 3.84 8.21
N GLY A 35 13.22 3.45 9.14
CA GLY A 35 12.88 2.60 10.28
C GLY A 35 12.96 1.11 9.94
N ASN A 36 12.50 0.28 10.87
CA ASN A 36 12.55 -1.19 10.74
C ASN A 36 11.16 -1.83 10.75
N THR A 37 10.10 -1.04 10.55
CA THR A 37 8.72 -1.54 10.56
C THR A 37 8.13 -1.41 9.16
N TRP A 38 7.65 -2.52 8.59
CA TRP A 38 6.82 -2.52 7.38
C TRP A 38 5.36 -2.63 7.81
N ASN A 39 4.63 -1.53 7.72
CA ASN A 39 3.27 -1.42 8.23
C ASN A 39 2.27 -2.14 7.33
N ASP A 40 1.34 -2.83 7.98
CA ASP A 40 0.23 -3.55 7.35
C ASP A 40 -0.89 -2.60 6.94
N LEU A 41 -1.28 -2.69 5.67
CA LEU A 41 -2.36 -1.95 5.02
C LEU A 41 -3.70 -2.69 5.04
N SER A 42 -3.75 -3.93 5.54
CA SER A 42 -4.99 -4.72 5.57
C SER A 42 -6.02 -4.20 6.58
N GLY A 43 -5.58 -3.39 7.55
CA GLY A 43 -6.39 -2.94 8.68
C GLY A 43 -6.27 -3.83 9.92
N GLN A 44 -5.53 -4.94 9.85
CA GLN A 44 -5.36 -5.89 10.96
C GLN A 44 -4.20 -5.56 11.90
N GLY A 45 -3.33 -4.62 11.51
CA GLY A 45 -2.21 -4.17 12.32
C GLY A 45 -1.07 -5.19 12.42
N ASN A 46 -0.99 -6.12 11.46
CA ASN A 46 0.02 -7.17 11.40
C ASN A 46 1.36 -6.65 10.87
N ASN A 47 1.96 -5.68 11.55
CA ASN A 47 3.19 -5.01 11.11
C ASN A 47 4.40 -5.96 11.15
N GLY A 48 5.27 -5.84 10.15
CA GLY A 48 6.49 -6.65 10.01
C GLY A 48 7.72 -5.95 10.56
N THR A 49 8.66 -6.71 11.12
CA THR A 49 9.97 -6.21 11.53
C THR A 49 11.03 -6.56 10.48
N ILE A 50 11.61 -5.53 9.88
CA ILE A 50 12.66 -5.61 8.88
C ILE A 50 14.01 -5.87 9.57
N SER A 51 14.80 -6.79 9.03
CA SER A 51 16.16 -7.08 9.47
C SER A 51 17.05 -7.28 8.25
N GLY A 52 17.98 -6.36 8.03
CA GLY A 52 18.97 -6.40 6.95
C GLY A 52 18.46 -5.86 5.60
N ALA A 53 17.26 -6.26 5.17
CA ALA A 53 16.70 -5.87 3.88
C ALA A 53 16.65 -4.34 3.70
N THR A 54 17.07 -3.86 2.54
CA THR A 54 17.25 -2.42 2.27
C THR A 54 16.18 -1.89 1.33
N PHE A 55 15.58 -0.75 1.68
CA PHE A 55 14.56 -0.12 0.85
C PHE A 55 15.16 0.60 -0.36
N ASN A 56 14.51 0.48 -1.51
CA ASN A 56 14.77 1.25 -2.71
C ASN A 56 13.59 2.20 -2.97
N ASN A 57 13.87 3.49 -3.21
CA ASN A 57 12.86 4.52 -3.46
C ASN A 57 11.99 4.29 -4.71
N SER A 58 12.34 3.32 -5.56
CA SER A 58 11.48 2.85 -6.66
C SER A 58 10.40 1.84 -6.19
N GLY A 59 10.32 1.57 -4.89
CA GLY A 59 9.22 0.87 -4.23
C GLY A 59 9.43 -0.64 -4.14
N TRP A 60 10.54 -1.09 -3.57
CA TRP A 60 10.80 -2.49 -3.18
C TRP A 60 11.87 -2.57 -2.09
N PHE A 61 11.93 -3.72 -1.40
CA PHE A 61 13.07 -4.09 -0.56
C PHE A 61 14.02 -4.99 -1.32
N ASN A 62 15.32 -4.76 -1.20
CA ASN A 62 16.37 -5.66 -1.68
C ASN A 62 16.78 -6.61 -0.54
N PHE A 63 16.91 -7.88 -0.89
CA PHE A 63 17.37 -8.96 -0.04
C PHE A 63 18.68 -9.51 -0.62
N ASP A 64 19.71 -9.64 0.22
CA ASP A 64 21.08 -9.97 -0.16
C ASP A 64 21.40 -11.47 -0.26
N GLY A 65 20.39 -12.34 -0.06
CA GLY A 65 20.58 -13.78 -0.11
C GLY A 65 21.33 -14.40 1.06
N SER A 66 21.61 -13.66 2.14
CA SER A 66 22.48 -14.09 3.24
C SER A 66 21.85 -13.99 4.62
N ASN A 67 21.23 -12.86 4.97
CA ASN A 67 20.67 -12.66 6.31
C ASN A 67 19.38 -11.82 6.34
N ASP A 68 19.00 -11.25 5.20
CA ASP A 68 17.87 -10.36 5.04
C ASP A 68 16.54 -11.09 5.24
N ARG A 69 15.68 -10.49 6.06
CA ARG A 69 14.36 -11.04 6.37
C ARG A 69 13.41 -9.99 6.91
N ILE A 70 12.12 -10.27 6.79
CA ILE A 70 11.06 -9.50 7.46
C ILE A 70 10.18 -10.49 8.21
N ASN A 71 10.03 -10.30 9.52
CA ASN A 71 9.32 -11.24 10.39
C ASN A 71 8.02 -10.65 10.92
N PHE A 72 7.03 -11.52 11.06
CA PHE A 72 5.70 -11.23 11.58
C PHE A 72 5.34 -12.26 12.65
N SER A 73 4.37 -11.92 13.49
CA SER A 73 3.66 -12.96 14.27
C SER A 73 2.94 -13.93 13.33
N ALA A 74 2.49 -15.08 13.84
CA ALA A 74 1.69 -15.99 13.02
C ALA A 74 0.39 -15.30 12.61
N LEU A 75 0.12 -15.29 11.31
CA LEU A 75 -1.03 -14.59 10.73
C LEU A 75 -2.24 -15.51 10.57
N LEU A 76 -1.97 -16.80 10.33
CA LEU A 76 -2.96 -17.88 10.25
C LEU A 76 -2.82 -18.80 11.46
N ALA A 77 -3.87 -19.54 11.82
CA ALA A 77 -3.85 -20.47 12.94
C ALA A 77 -3.15 -21.77 12.56
N ALA A 78 -2.54 -22.44 13.55
CA ALA A 78 -1.98 -23.78 13.34
C ALA A 78 -3.08 -24.75 12.89
N GLY A 79 -2.86 -25.43 11.76
CA GLY A 79 -3.81 -26.36 11.18
C GLY A 79 -4.75 -25.75 10.14
N ASP A 80 -4.68 -24.45 9.86
CA ASP A 80 -5.42 -23.86 8.73
C ASP A 80 -4.92 -24.50 7.42
N ASP A 81 -5.85 -24.88 6.57
CA ASP A 81 -5.65 -25.50 5.25
C ASP A 81 -6.45 -24.80 4.14
N THR A 82 -6.95 -23.60 4.44
CA THR A 82 -7.67 -22.73 3.52
C THR A 82 -7.12 -21.31 3.65
N TYR A 83 -6.24 -20.92 2.74
CA TYR A 83 -5.55 -19.63 2.77
C TYR A 83 -4.94 -19.30 1.41
N THR A 84 -4.49 -18.05 1.23
CA THR A 84 -3.77 -17.64 0.01
C THR A 84 -2.53 -16.85 0.37
N LEU A 85 -1.41 -17.18 -0.29
CA LEU A 85 -0.17 -16.41 -0.28
C LEU A 85 0.00 -15.73 -1.64
N GLU A 86 0.30 -14.43 -1.64
CA GLU A 86 0.50 -13.65 -2.86
C GLU A 86 1.74 -12.77 -2.71
N ALA A 87 2.58 -12.71 -3.74
CA ALA A 87 3.77 -11.88 -3.73
C ALA A 87 4.10 -11.33 -5.12
N TYR A 88 4.74 -10.17 -5.14
CA TYR A 88 5.37 -9.60 -6.33
C TYR A 88 6.85 -9.37 -6.07
N PHE A 89 7.68 -10.10 -6.79
CA PHE A 89 9.11 -10.23 -6.51
C PHE A 89 9.92 -10.33 -7.80
N ASN A 90 11.23 -10.20 -7.68
CA ASN A 90 12.22 -10.41 -8.72
C ASN A 90 13.42 -11.09 -8.08
N ALA A 91 13.86 -12.24 -8.61
CA ALA A 91 14.99 -12.99 -8.07
C ALA A 91 16.28 -12.64 -8.82
N ASP A 92 17.37 -12.39 -8.11
CA ASP A 92 18.67 -12.07 -8.72
C ASP A 92 19.44 -13.35 -9.10
N THR A 93 19.28 -14.42 -8.29
CA THR A 93 20.00 -15.68 -8.48
C THR A 93 19.08 -16.90 -8.56
N ARG A 94 19.58 -17.96 -9.23
CA ARG A 94 18.94 -19.28 -9.27
C ARG A 94 19.44 -20.14 -8.12
N LYS A 95 18.67 -20.19 -7.04
CA LYS A 95 18.96 -21.03 -5.87
C LYS A 95 17.66 -21.43 -5.16
N THR A 96 17.76 -22.36 -4.23
CA THR A 96 16.65 -22.66 -3.32
C THR A 96 16.48 -21.55 -2.30
N GLN A 97 15.35 -20.84 -2.34
CA GLN A 97 15.13 -19.64 -1.54
C GLN A 97 13.65 -19.38 -1.27
N VAL A 98 13.35 -18.87 -0.08
CA VAL A 98 11.99 -18.59 0.40
C VAL A 98 11.59 -17.17 0.05
N ILE A 99 10.46 -17.01 -0.65
CA ILE A 99 9.87 -15.68 -0.88
C ILE A 99 9.03 -15.27 0.32
N VAL A 100 8.05 -16.12 0.68
CA VAL A 100 7.20 -15.94 1.86
C VAL A 100 6.86 -17.31 2.44
N GLU A 101 6.87 -17.43 3.77
CA GLU A 101 6.38 -18.64 4.44
C GLU A 101 5.74 -18.35 5.78
N GLN A 102 4.80 -19.21 6.18
CA GLN A 102 4.49 -19.45 7.59
C GLN A 102 4.67 -20.94 7.89
N ASN A 103 5.29 -21.24 9.03
CA ASN A 103 5.86 -22.57 9.31
C ASN A 103 5.73 -22.93 10.80
N SER A 104 6.09 -24.15 11.18
CA SER A 104 6.36 -24.54 12.57
C SER A 104 7.79 -24.15 12.99
N SER A 105 8.04 -24.10 14.31
CA SER A 105 9.32 -23.66 14.88
C SER A 105 10.47 -24.64 14.63
N ASN A 106 10.13 -25.85 14.19
CA ASN A 106 11.04 -26.86 13.69
C ASN A 106 10.44 -27.50 12.45
N SER A 107 11.25 -28.22 11.68
CA SER A 107 10.80 -28.88 10.45
C SER A 107 9.82 -30.01 10.78
N GLN A 108 8.54 -29.83 10.42
CA GLN A 108 7.48 -30.82 10.60
C GLN A 108 6.73 -31.04 9.29
N THR A 109 6.31 -32.28 9.05
CA THR A 109 5.53 -32.61 7.86
C THR A 109 4.16 -31.93 7.89
N HIS A 110 3.75 -31.34 6.77
CA HIS A 110 2.44 -30.72 6.61
C HIS A 110 2.15 -29.62 7.65
N LYS A 111 3.15 -28.78 7.94
CA LYS A 111 3.04 -27.62 8.85
C LYS A 111 3.69 -26.36 8.28
N ARG A 112 3.85 -26.33 6.96
CA ARG A 112 4.46 -25.21 6.22
C ARG A 112 3.52 -24.77 5.11
N GLY A 113 3.39 -23.48 4.95
CA GLY A 113 2.83 -22.85 3.76
C GLY A 113 3.88 -21.93 3.21
N CYS A 114 4.59 -22.35 2.16
CA CYS A 114 5.71 -21.60 1.62
C CYS A 114 5.58 -21.40 0.10
N MET A 115 5.83 -20.16 -0.32
CA MET A 115 6.16 -19.82 -1.70
C MET A 115 7.69 -19.87 -1.83
N ILE A 116 8.18 -20.80 -2.64
CA ILE A 116 9.62 -21.09 -2.75
C ILE A 116 10.06 -21.09 -4.22
N LEU A 117 11.31 -20.73 -4.46
CA LEU A 117 12.04 -20.98 -5.70
C LEU A 117 13.05 -22.10 -5.46
N ILE A 118 13.32 -22.92 -6.48
CA ILE A 118 14.37 -23.95 -6.45
C ILE A 118 15.48 -23.63 -7.46
N SER A 119 16.66 -24.22 -7.23
CA SER A 119 17.87 -24.00 -8.05
C SER A 119 17.70 -24.34 -9.53
N ASP A 120 16.75 -25.22 -9.85
CA ASP A 120 16.56 -25.76 -11.19
C ASP A 120 15.84 -24.78 -12.13
N GLY A 121 15.30 -23.67 -11.58
CA GLY A 121 14.60 -22.65 -12.37
C GLY A 121 13.09 -22.64 -12.26
N ASP A 122 12.56 -23.46 -11.37
CA ASP A 122 11.14 -23.54 -11.06
C ASP A 122 10.88 -23.09 -9.62
N GLY A 123 9.62 -23.02 -9.25
CA GLY A 123 9.16 -22.78 -7.90
C GLY A 123 7.71 -23.20 -7.73
N GLY A 124 7.13 -22.80 -6.61
CA GLY A 124 5.74 -23.05 -6.29
C GLY A 124 5.55 -23.23 -4.80
N PHE A 125 4.72 -24.20 -4.43
CA PHE A 125 4.35 -24.48 -3.05
C PHE A 125 5.28 -25.53 -2.41
N ASN A 126 5.76 -25.24 -1.22
CA ASN A 126 6.40 -26.24 -0.35
C ASN A 126 5.66 -26.29 0.99
N GLY A 127 5.16 -27.47 1.33
CA GLY A 127 4.44 -27.70 2.59
C GLY A 127 5.15 -28.66 3.54
N GLN A 128 6.39 -29.05 3.21
CA GLN A 128 7.18 -30.06 3.90
C GLN A 128 6.53 -31.45 3.76
N SER A 129 6.98 -32.22 2.75
CA SER A 129 6.51 -33.58 2.37
C SER A 129 5.27 -33.67 1.47
N ASN A 130 4.72 -32.54 1.03
CA ASN A 130 3.61 -32.45 0.07
C ASN A 130 3.90 -31.38 -1.00
N ASP A 131 5.14 -31.43 -1.46
CA ASP A 131 5.76 -30.40 -2.25
C ASP A 131 5.24 -30.35 -3.70
N ARG A 132 5.07 -29.11 -4.18
CA ARG A 132 4.63 -28.73 -5.54
C ARG A 132 5.42 -27.48 -5.97
N HIS A 133 6.73 -27.55 -5.79
CA HIS A 133 7.67 -26.44 -5.97
C HIS A 133 8.48 -26.53 -7.28
N ASP A 134 8.03 -27.35 -8.23
CA ASP A 134 8.60 -27.62 -9.54
C ASP A 134 7.58 -27.33 -10.67
N HIS A 135 6.64 -26.41 -10.43
CA HIS A 135 5.49 -26.19 -11.31
C HIS A 135 5.38 -24.77 -11.88
N ILE A 136 6.08 -23.81 -11.31
CA ILE A 136 6.09 -22.44 -11.80
C ILE A 136 7.49 -22.08 -12.28
N PRO A 137 7.78 -22.09 -13.59
CA PRO A 137 9.07 -21.66 -14.09
C PRO A 137 9.27 -20.15 -13.81
N TYR A 138 10.50 -19.74 -13.50
CA TYR A 138 10.85 -18.33 -13.32
C TYR A 138 12.14 -17.96 -14.05
N ALA A 139 12.29 -16.67 -14.31
CA ALA A 139 13.55 -16.08 -14.77
C ALA A 139 14.14 -15.20 -13.67
N THR A 140 15.46 -15.16 -13.59
CA THR A 140 16.16 -14.17 -12.76
C THR A 140 16.13 -12.81 -13.45
N ASN A 141 16.16 -11.73 -12.66
CA ASN A 141 16.11 -10.34 -13.12
C ASN A 141 14.80 -10.01 -13.87
N ALA A 142 13.71 -10.68 -13.53
CA ALA A 142 12.37 -10.44 -14.06
C ALA A 142 11.36 -10.36 -12.91
N TRP A 143 10.46 -9.38 -12.98
CA TRP A 143 9.36 -9.27 -12.03
C TRP A 143 8.32 -10.35 -12.28
N GLU A 144 7.92 -11.04 -11.21
CA GLU A 144 6.98 -12.14 -11.20
C GLU A 144 5.90 -11.88 -10.14
N HIS A 145 4.63 -12.06 -10.53
CA HIS A 145 3.49 -12.01 -9.62
C HIS A 145 2.91 -13.41 -9.43
N TRP A 146 3.02 -13.93 -8.21
CA TRP A 146 2.58 -15.29 -7.89
C TRP A 146 1.47 -15.28 -6.86
N VAL A 147 0.49 -16.15 -7.06
CA VAL A 147 -0.58 -16.45 -6.10
C VAL A 147 -0.61 -17.95 -5.86
N ILE A 148 -0.55 -18.35 -4.59
CA ILE A 148 -0.70 -19.74 -4.14
C ILE A 148 -1.96 -19.80 -3.31
N ALA A 149 -3.01 -20.38 -3.87
CA ALA A 149 -4.32 -20.50 -3.24
C ALA A 149 -4.54 -21.94 -2.75
N VAL A 150 -4.50 -22.12 -1.44
CA VAL A 150 -4.71 -23.38 -0.73
C VAL A 150 -6.17 -23.47 -0.32
N ASN A 151 -6.82 -24.58 -0.62
CA ASN A 151 -8.24 -24.80 -0.34
C ASN A 151 -8.47 -26.15 0.31
N ALA A 152 -9.25 -26.17 1.38
CA ALA A 152 -9.64 -27.40 2.05
C ALA A 152 -10.40 -28.38 1.12
N PRO A 153 -10.35 -29.68 1.41
CA PRO A 153 -9.43 -30.27 2.38
C PRO A 153 -8.00 -30.38 1.83
N ASN A 154 -7.82 -30.36 0.50
CA ASN A 154 -6.59 -30.82 -0.14
C ASN A 154 -6.37 -30.25 -1.56
N ASN A 155 -6.93 -29.10 -1.93
CA ASN A 155 -6.76 -28.51 -3.25
C ASN A 155 -5.73 -27.37 -3.22
N LEU A 156 -4.93 -27.29 -4.28
CA LEU A 156 -3.91 -26.25 -4.44
C LEU A 156 -4.00 -25.71 -5.86
N LYS A 157 -4.20 -24.40 -5.96
CA LYS A 157 -4.06 -23.64 -7.21
C LYS A 157 -2.86 -22.71 -7.13
N MET A 158 -2.13 -22.60 -8.22
CA MET A 158 -1.06 -21.62 -8.34
C MET A 158 -1.24 -20.80 -9.61
N PHE A 159 -0.97 -19.51 -9.50
CA PHE A 159 -1.09 -18.55 -10.58
C PHE A 159 0.22 -17.81 -10.77
N ARG A 160 0.55 -17.54 -12.03
CA ARG A 160 1.69 -16.72 -12.45
C ARG A 160 1.18 -15.62 -13.35
N ASN A 161 1.47 -14.37 -12.99
CA ASN A 161 1.11 -13.17 -13.75
C ASN A 161 -0.38 -13.20 -14.16
N GLY A 162 -1.24 -13.48 -13.19
CA GLY A 162 -2.70 -13.55 -13.35
C GLY A 162 -3.26 -14.81 -14.02
N ASN A 163 -2.42 -15.75 -14.48
CA ASN A 163 -2.86 -16.97 -15.17
C ASN A 163 -2.74 -18.20 -14.28
N LEU A 164 -3.72 -19.10 -14.32
CA LEU A 164 -3.65 -20.40 -13.65
C LEU A 164 -2.55 -21.27 -14.30
N VAL A 165 -1.58 -21.71 -13.52
CA VAL A 165 -0.47 -22.58 -13.98
C VAL A 165 -0.47 -23.95 -13.32
N TYR A 166 -1.15 -24.10 -12.19
CA TYR A 166 -1.31 -25.38 -11.51
C TYR A 166 -2.68 -25.49 -10.84
N ASN A 167 -3.30 -26.66 -10.93
CA ASN A 167 -4.52 -27.01 -10.22
C ASN A 167 -4.46 -28.49 -9.84
N GLY A 168 -4.09 -28.77 -8.59
CA GLY A 168 -3.86 -30.12 -8.10
C GLY A 168 -4.61 -30.43 -6.83
N SER A 169 -4.59 -31.71 -6.44
CA SER A 169 -5.17 -32.16 -5.18
C SER A 169 -4.29 -33.21 -4.50
N PHE A 170 -4.43 -33.34 -3.18
CA PHE A 170 -3.68 -34.27 -2.35
C PHE A 170 -4.61 -35.35 -1.76
N ALA A 171 -4.10 -36.56 -1.59
CA ALA A 171 -4.90 -37.70 -1.15
C ALA A 171 -5.23 -37.70 0.36
N ASN A 172 -4.41 -37.06 1.18
CA ASN A 172 -4.49 -37.11 2.64
C ASN A 172 -4.97 -35.78 3.20
N GLY A 173 -6.09 -35.79 3.94
CA GLY A 173 -6.58 -34.61 4.66
C GLY A 173 -5.52 -33.99 5.57
N GLY A 174 -5.44 -32.65 5.58
CA GLY A 174 -4.48 -31.90 6.38
C GLY A 174 -3.04 -31.90 5.84
N ALA A 175 -2.83 -32.39 4.61
CA ALA A 175 -1.53 -32.28 3.94
C ALA A 175 -1.09 -30.82 3.81
N LEU A 176 -2.04 -29.91 3.61
CA LEU A 176 -1.79 -28.49 3.38
C LEU A 176 -1.92 -27.62 4.65
N ASN A 177 -1.87 -28.24 5.83
CA ASN A 177 -1.94 -27.51 7.09
C ASN A 177 -0.74 -26.58 7.26
N ILE A 178 -0.99 -25.43 7.87
CA ILE A 178 0.04 -24.45 8.21
C ILE A 178 0.44 -24.50 9.70
N GLY A 179 1.68 -24.12 10.01
CA GLY A 179 2.20 -23.97 11.38
C GLY A 179 1.94 -22.57 11.96
N ASN A 180 2.40 -22.32 13.19
CA ASN A 180 2.13 -21.07 13.93
C ASN A 180 3.39 -20.40 14.50
N ALA A 181 4.58 -20.65 13.96
CA ALA A 181 5.82 -20.06 14.48
C ALA A 181 6.05 -18.59 14.06
N GLY A 182 5.19 -18.06 13.20
CA GLY A 182 5.35 -16.75 12.57
C GLY A 182 5.22 -16.84 11.06
N LEU A 183 5.10 -15.68 10.42
CA LEU A 183 5.31 -15.54 8.98
C LEU A 183 6.63 -14.79 8.74
N SER A 184 7.36 -15.20 7.72
CA SER A 184 8.57 -14.52 7.24
C SER A 184 8.48 -14.23 5.75
N ILE A 185 9.12 -13.12 5.36
CA ILE A 185 9.42 -12.78 3.98
C ILE A 185 10.95 -12.88 3.82
N GLY A 186 11.39 -13.58 2.77
CA GLY A 186 12.80 -13.71 2.40
C GLY A 186 13.61 -14.74 3.16
N TYR A 187 12.98 -15.55 4.02
CA TYR A 187 13.70 -16.36 5.02
C TYR A 187 12.94 -17.61 5.45
N LYS A 188 13.65 -18.72 5.67
CA LYS A 188 13.09 -19.93 6.28
C LYS A 188 13.19 -19.95 7.81
N LEU A 189 12.03 -20.05 8.46
CA LEU A 189 11.84 -20.02 9.92
C LEU A 189 12.41 -21.25 10.62
N SER A 190 12.14 -22.45 10.10
CA SER A 190 12.46 -23.71 10.79
C SER A 190 13.96 -24.05 10.79
N ASN A 191 14.71 -23.47 9.85
CA ASN A 191 16.15 -23.62 9.69
C ASN A 191 16.69 -22.48 8.81
N ASN A 192 17.63 -21.72 9.35
CA ASN A 192 18.15 -20.47 8.79
C ASN A 192 19.11 -20.69 7.59
N SER A 193 18.66 -21.37 6.54
CA SER A 193 19.51 -21.76 5.40
C SER A 193 19.02 -21.28 4.04
N GLU A 194 17.75 -20.86 3.92
CA GLU A 194 17.14 -20.45 2.64
C GLU A 194 16.77 -18.96 2.73
N TYR A 195 17.67 -18.11 2.24
CA TYR A 195 17.48 -16.66 2.17
C TYR A 195 17.24 -16.21 0.73
N PHE A 196 16.25 -15.33 0.55
CA PHE A 196 15.96 -14.73 -0.75
C PHE A 196 17.04 -13.75 -1.18
N ASP A 197 17.37 -13.81 -2.46
CA ASP A 197 18.33 -12.95 -3.14
C ASP A 197 17.63 -12.29 -4.32
N GLY A 198 17.33 -11.01 -4.16
CA GLY A 198 16.51 -10.27 -5.11
C GLY A 198 15.69 -9.17 -4.46
N GLN A 199 14.60 -8.79 -5.12
CA GLN A 199 13.71 -7.72 -4.70
C GLN A 199 12.30 -8.22 -4.42
N ILE A 200 11.68 -7.72 -3.34
CA ILE A 200 10.25 -7.96 -3.06
C ILE A 200 9.55 -6.62 -2.92
N ARG A 201 8.48 -6.45 -3.70
CA ARG A 201 7.70 -5.21 -3.74
C ARG A 201 6.51 -5.25 -2.80
N PHE A 202 5.74 -6.33 -2.81
CA PHE A 202 4.64 -6.50 -1.87
C PHE A 202 4.39 -7.98 -1.57
N VAL A 203 3.76 -8.22 -0.42
CA VAL A 203 3.21 -9.52 -0.02
C VAL A 203 1.79 -9.30 0.50
N ARG A 204 0.89 -10.23 0.15
CA ARG A 204 -0.46 -10.32 0.70
C ARG A 204 -0.74 -11.74 1.21
N VAL A 205 -1.51 -11.81 2.28
CA VAL A 205 -1.98 -13.07 2.86
C VAL A 205 -3.48 -12.98 3.07
N TYR A 206 -4.21 -14.03 2.69
CA TYR A 206 -5.65 -14.15 2.89
C TYR A 206 -5.96 -15.39 3.73
N ASN A 207 -6.95 -15.30 4.63
CA ASN A 207 -7.48 -16.42 5.41
C ASN A 207 -8.53 -17.24 4.64
N ARG A 208 -8.51 -17.13 3.32
CA ARG A 208 -9.35 -17.91 2.41
C ARG A 208 -8.62 -18.18 1.11
N THR A 209 -9.16 -19.11 0.34
CA THR A 209 -8.75 -19.34 -1.04
C THR A 209 -9.26 -18.20 -1.94
N LEU A 210 -8.37 -17.61 -2.73
CA LEU A 210 -8.78 -16.75 -3.85
C LEU A 210 -9.22 -17.60 -5.05
N SER A 211 -10.30 -17.16 -5.69
CA SER A 211 -10.74 -17.71 -6.98
C SER A 211 -9.81 -17.31 -8.13
N GLU A 212 -9.96 -17.95 -9.29
CA GLU A 212 -9.17 -17.61 -10.49
C GLU A 212 -9.42 -16.17 -10.93
N ASN A 213 -10.67 -15.71 -10.91
CA ASN A 213 -11.03 -14.33 -11.23
C ASN A 213 -10.38 -13.34 -10.26
N GLU A 214 -10.36 -13.66 -8.97
CA GLU A 214 -9.73 -12.81 -7.95
C GLU A 214 -8.21 -12.74 -8.09
N ALA A 215 -7.55 -13.85 -8.40
CA ALA A 215 -6.12 -13.88 -8.68
C ALA A 215 -5.77 -13.05 -9.94
N SER A 216 -6.55 -13.19 -11.01
CA SER A 216 -6.38 -12.37 -12.23
C SER A 216 -6.69 -10.90 -11.97
N GLN A 217 -7.70 -10.59 -11.16
CA GLN A 217 -8.07 -9.22 -10.76
C GLN A 217 -6.91 -8.55 -9.99
N ASN A 218 -6.34 -9.24 -9.00
CA ASN A 218 -5.19 -8.73 -8.25
C ASN A 218 -3.97 -8.47 -9.14
N TYR A 219 -3.72 -9.32 -10.15
CA TYR A 219 -2.67 -9.08 -11.13
C TYR A 219 -2.98 -7.86 -12.02
N ALA A 220 -4.20 -7.75 -12.53
CA ALA A 220 -4.62 -6.61 -13.35
C ALA A 220 -4.50 -5.29 -12.59
N ALA A 221 -4.77 -5.30 -11.28
CA ALA A 221 -4.58 -4.16 -10.40
C ALA A 221 -3.12 -3.66 -10.39
N LEU A 222 -2.11 -4.51 -10.65
CA LEU A 222 -0.69 -4.10 -10.74
C LEU A 222 -0.43 -3.04 -11.80
N ASN A 223 -1.17 -3.09 -12.91
CA ASN A 223 -1.04 -2.16 -14.03
C ASN A 223 -1.90 -0.90 -13.86
N ASN A 224 -2.78 -0.88 -12.85
CA ASN A 224 -3.63 0.25 -12.49
C ASN A 224 -3.18 0.93 -11.19
N TYR A 225 -1.95 0.69 -10.74
CA TYR A 225 -1.32 1.54 -9.72
C TYR A 225 -0.91 2.86 -10.37
N SER A 226 -1.82 3.83 -10.45
CA SER A 226 -1.37 5.20 -10.27
C SER A 226 -0.88 5.29 -8.82
N LEU A 227 0.43 5.53 -8.64
CA LEU A 227 0.90 6.14 -7.41
C LEU A 227 0.12 7.44 -7.26
N ASN A 228 -0.43 7.72 -6.07
CA ASN A 228 -1.08 9.00 -5.79
C ASN A 228 -0.19 10.14 -6.27
N SER A 229 -0.67 10.91 -7.24
CA SER A 229 0.00 12.07 -7.80
C SER A 229 -0.27 13.25 -6.88
N ALA A 230 0.68 14.18 -6.77
CA ALA A 230 0.39 15.40 -6.01
C ALA A 230 -0.66 16.24 -6.76
N PRO A 231 -1.48 17.03 -6.03
CA PRO A 231 -2.38 17.97 -6.66
C PRO A 231 -1.61 18.95 -7.55
N THR A 232 -2.25 19.37 -8.65
CA THR A 232 -1.59 20.20 -9.67
C THR A 232 -2.02 21.65 -9.63
N ASP A 233 -3.19 21.94 -9.07
CA ASP A 233 -3.68 23.30 -8.92
C ASP A 233 -4.70 23.48 -7.79
N ILE A 234 -4.79 24.71 -7.27
CA ILE A 234 -5.88 25.18 -6.42
C ILE A 234 -6.60 26.31 -7.15
N SER A 235 -7.93 26.26 -7.19
CA SER A 235 -8.78 27.34 -7.67
C SER A 235 -9.58 27.94 -6.52
N LEU A 236 -9.86 29.24 -6.61
CA LEU A 236 -10.69 29.98 -5.67
C LEU A 236 -11.76 30.72 -6.47
N THR A 237 -13.05 30.53 -6.14
CA THR A 237 -14.15 31.07 -6.95
C THR A 237 -14.22 32.60 -7.00
N SER A 238 -13.64 33.29 -6.02
CA SER A 238 -13.56 34.75 -5.96
C SER A 238 -12.30 35.18 -5.24
N THR A 239 -11.59 36.13 -5.82
CA THR A 239 -10.38 36.76 -5.26
C THR A 239 -10.64 38.23 -4.92
N SER A 240 -11.87 38.57 -4.52
CA SER A 240 -12.21 39.90 -4.04
C SER A 240 -13.05 39.84 -2.77
N VAL A 241 -12.86 40.84 -1.92
CA VAL A 241 -13.57 41.00 -0.66
C VAL A 241 -13.91 42.47 -0.46
N VAL A 242 -15.10 42.74 0.07
CA VAL A 242 -15.49 44.10 0.44
C VAL A 242 -14.88 44.40 1.82
N GLU A 243 -14.37 45.61 2.02
CA GLU A 243 -13.89 46.03 3.34
C GLU A 243 -15.01 46.10 4.39
N ASN A 244 -14.63 46.21 5.66
CA ASN A 244 -15.55 46.42 6.79
C ASN A 244 -16.67 45.37 6.93
N ILE A 245 -16.50 44.20 6.29
CA ILE A 245 -17.42 43.08 6.43
C ILE A 245 -17.18 42.32 7.74
N PRO A 246 -18.22 41.66 8.29
CA PRO A 246 -18.06 40.84 9.50
C PRO A 246 -17.01 39.73 9.33
N VAL A 247 -16.32 39.40 10.42
CA VAL A 247 -15.46 38.20 10.51
C VAL A 247 -16.29 36.94 10.26
N GLY A 248 -15.71 35.97 9.56
CA GLY A 248 -16.37 34.74 9.14
C GLY A 248 -17.15 34.88 7.83
N THR A 249 -17.10 36.04 7.17
CA THR A 249 -17.72 36.21 5.85
C THR A 249 -16.93 35.44 4.80
N GLN A 250 -17.63 34.66 3.96
CA GLN A 250 -17.01 33.90 2.88
C GLN A 250 -16.50 34.82 1.77
N VAL A 251 -15.22 34.66 1.43
CA VAL A 251 -14.57 35.32 0.29
C VAL A 251 -14.78 34.49 -0.97
N GLY A 252 -14.53 33.18 -0.90
CA GLY A 252 -14.68 32.26 -2.02
C GLY A 252 -14.60 30.79 -1.58
N VAL A 253 -14.92 29.89 -2.51
CA VAL A 253 -14.82 28.44 -2.31
C VAL A 253 -13.58 27.93 -3.03
N LEU A 254 -12.81 27.08 -2.34
CA LEU A 254 -11.64 26.41 -2.85
C LEU A 254 -12.03 25.12 -3.57
N SER A 255 -11.34 24.82 -4.66
CA SER A 255 -11.38 23.54 -5.35
C SER A 255 -9.99 23.15 -5.84
N THR A 256 -9.76 21.86 -6.04
CA THR A 256 -8.46 21.32 -6.45
C THR A 256 -8.54 20.66 -7.82
N THR A 257 -7.50 20.85 -8.62
CA THR A 257 -7.26 20.06 -9.82
C THR A 257 -6.24 18.98 -9.48
N ASP A 258 -6.68 17.73 -9.53
CA ASP A 258 -5.87 16.58 -9.21
C ASP A 258 -5.90 15.57 -10.38
N PRO A 259 -4.75 14.99 -10.77
CA PRO A 259 -4.70 13.88 -11.73
C PRO A 259 -5.50 12.66 -11.28
N ASP A 260 -5.61 12.46 -9.96
CA ASP A 260 -6.30 11.34 -9.35
C ASP A 260 -7.77 11.69 -9.05
N SER A 261 -8.65 10.72 -9.30
CA SER A 261 -10.10 10.92 -9.16
C SER A 261 -10.62 10.35 -7.86
N GLY A 262 -11.38 11.15 -7.11
CA GLY A 262 -12.12 10.70 -5.93
C GLY A 262 -11.43 10.98 -4.60
N ASP A 263 -10.30 11.69 -4.61
CA ASP A 263 -9.60 12.12 -3.41
C ASP A 263 -10.41 13.11 -2.58
N THR A 264 -10.07 13.16 -1.29
CA THR A 264 -10.66 14.10 -0.35
C THR A 264 -9.63 15.18 -0.04
N PHE A 265 -9.97 16.42 -0.39
CA PHE A 265 -9.07 17.55 -0.25
C PHE A 265 -9.28 18.28 1.08
N THR A 266 -8.19 18.49 1.82
CA THR A 266 -8.17 19.31 3.04
C THR A 266 -7.35 20.57 2.78
N TYR A 267 -7.90 21.73 3.10
CA TYR A 267 -7.25 23.02 2.87
C TYR A 267 -6.72 23.64 4.17
N SER A 268 -5.62 24.38 4.06
CA SER A 268 -5.06 25.16 5.18
C SER A 268 -4.29 26.39 4.67
N LEU A 269 -4.18 27.43 5.50
CA LEU A 269 -3.20 28.51 5.27
C LEU A 269 -1.85 28.09 5.86
N VAL A 270 -0.77 28.26 5.09
CA VAL A 270 0.58 27.81 5.48
C VAL A 270 1.61 28.92 5.27
N SER A 271 2.75 28.83 5.99
CA SER A 271 3.86 29.77 5.84
C SER A 271 4.57 29.58 4.50
N SER A 272 4.76 30.65 3.72
CA SER A 272 5.56 30.61 2.48
C SER A 272 7.04 30.97 2.71
N ASN A 273 7.38 31.51 3.88
CA ASN A 273 8.69 32.08 4.22
C ASN A 273 9.13 33.25 3.30
N ASP A 274 8.17 33.90 2.64
CA ASP A 274 8.33 35.08 1.78
C ASP A 274 7.03 35.89 1.76
N ALA A 275 6.93 36.95 0.95
CA ALA A 275 5.77 37.87 0.96
C ALA A 275 4.45 37.29 0.38
N ARG A 276 4.39 35.99 0.05
CA ARG A 276 3.19 35.35 -0.53
C ARG A 276 2.10 35.06 0.51
N ASP A 277 2.41 35.20 1.79
CA ASP A 277 1.51 34.88 2.91
C ASP A 277 1.38 36.01 3.93
N ASP A 278 1.89 37.22 3.62
CA ASP A 278 1.92 38.40 4.50
C ASP A 278 0.57 38.71 5.16
N ASP A 279 -0.54 38.30 4.53
CA ASP A 279 -1.90 38.58 4.98
C ASP A 279 -2.67 37.34 5.43
N ASN A 280 -2.05 36.17 5.55
CA ASN A 280 -2.70 34.94 6.02
C ASN A 280 -3.50 35.16 7.31
N GLY A 281 -3.00 35.98 8.23
CA GLY A 281 -3.67 36.30 9.51
C GLY A 281 -5.01 37.04 9.39
N SER A 282 -5.32 37.61 8.23
CA SER A 282 -6.61 38.27 7.96
C SER A 282 -7.70 37.30 7.48
N PHE A 283 -7.34 36.03 7.24
CA PHE A 283 -8.22 35.01 6.69
C PHE A 283 -8.15 33.70 7.47
N ALA A 284 -9.13 32.83 7.24
CA ALA A 284 -9.16 31.47 7.76
C ALA A 284 -9.79 30.52 6.74
N ILE A 285 -9.52 29.21 6.89
CA ILE A 285 -10.19 28.15 6.13
C ILE A 285 -11.29 27.52 6.99
N SER A 286 -12.49 27.42 6.45
CA SER A 286 -13.62 26.68 7.03
C SER A 286 -14.11 25.63 6.04
N GLY A 287 -13.66 24.38 6.20
CA GLY A 287 -13.90 23.31 5.22
C GLY A 287 -13.24 23.66 3.87
N THR A 288 -14.05 23.89 2.85
CA THR A 288 -13.60 24.36 1.53
C THR A 288 -13.73 25.87 1.33
N SER A 289 -14.16 26.62 2.35
CA SER A 289 -14.39 28.07 2.23
C SER A 289 -13.22 28.87 2.78
N LEU A 290 -12.75 29.84 2.00
CA LEU A 290 -11.92 30.94 2.51
C LEU A 290 -12.84 31.98 3.14
N VAL A 291 -12.60 32.33 4.40
CA VAL A 291 -13.40 33.30 5.17
C VAL A 291 -12.51 34.39 5.76
N THR A 292 -13.08 35.56 6.05
CA THR A 292 -12.40 36.62 6.80
C THR A 292 -12.15 36.18 8.26
N SER A 293 -10.99 36.54 8.81
CA SER A 293 -10.60 36.27 10.20
C SER A 293 -10.19 37.53 10.98
N GLY A 294 -10.14 38.67 10.30
CA GLY A 294 -9.83 39.97 10.89
C GLY A 294 -10.56 41.11 10.17
N THR A 295 -10.34 42.33 10.64
CA THR A 295 -10.84 43.54 9.98
C THR A 295 -10.06 43.80 8.70
N ILE A 296 -10.77 44.03 7.59
CA ILE A 296 -10.19 44.39 6.30
C ILE A 296 -10.59 45.84 6.02
N ASP A 297 -9.61 46.67 5.69
CA ASP A 297 -9.73 48.12 5.50
C ASP A 297 -8.98 48.52 4.23
N PHE A 298 -9.69 49.11 3.27
CA PHE A 298 -9.14 49.40 1.94
C PHE A 298 -8.03 50.44 2.00
N GLU A 299 -8.22 51.47 2.82
CA GLU A 299 -7.28 52.58 3.01
C GLU A 299 -5.94 52.09 3.59
N THR A 300 -5.98 51.06 4.44
CA THR A 300 -4.78 50.39 4.96
C THR A 300 -4.12 49.53 3.89
N LYS A 301 -4.88 48.66 3.23
CA LYS A 301 -4.34 47.73 2.22
C LYS A 301 -5.40 47.29 1.22
N SER A 302 -5.23 47.69 -0.04
CA SER A 302 -6.16 47.38 -1.13
C SER A 302 -5.94 46.00 -1.79
N SER A 303 -4.88 45.29 -1.41
CA SER A 303 -4.48 44.00 -1.98
C SER A 303 -3.78 43.14 -0.93
N MET A 304 -4.27 41.92 -0.73
CA MET A 304 -3.80 41.02 0.33
C MET A 304 -3.29 39.69 -0.26
N ASN A 305 -2.14 39.20 0.20
CA ASN A 305 -1.55 37.95 -0.26
C ASN A 305 -1.77 36.82 0.75
N ILE A 306 -2.28 35.69 0.26
CA ILE A 306 -2.46 34.47 1.05
C ILE A 306 -1.80 33.28 0.37
N TYR A 307 -1.36 32.31 1.18
CA TYR A 307 -0.75 31.08 0.70
C TYR A 307 -1.52 29.86 1.21
N VAL A 308 -2.23 29.21 0.29
CA VAL A 308 -3.15 28.12 0.57
C VAL A 308 -2.49 26.80 0.19
N ASN A 309 -2.51 25.83 1.11
CA ASN A 309 -2.15 24.44 0.89
C ASN A 309 -3.41 23.59 0.69
N VAL A 310 -3.31 22.59 -0.18
CA VAL A 310 -4.22 21.44 -0.22
C VAL A 310 -3.42 20.16 0.04
N ASN A 311 -3.99 19.30 0.88
CA ASN A 311 -3.56 17.91 1.08
C ASN A 311 -4.63 16.96 0.50
N ASP A 312 -4.23 15.99 -0.30
CA ASP A 312 -5.11 14.96 -0.90
C ASP A 312 -5.29 13.70 -0.01
N GLY A 313 -4.66 13.69 1.17
CA GLY A 313 -4.55 12.54 2.07
C GLY A 313 -3.15 11.93 2.11
N VAL A 314 -2.27 12.27 1.16
CA VAL A 314 -0.90 11.75 1.03
C VAL A 314 0.10 12.85 0.68
N ASN A 315 -0.16 13.65 -0.34
CA ASN A 315 0.71 14.70 -0.86
C ASN A 315 0.13 16.10 -0.61
N ASP A 316 1.02 17.10 -0.62
CA ASP A 316 0.69 18.51 -0.46
C ASP A 316 0.99 19.30 -1.74
N TYR A 317 0.16 20.30 -2.00
CA TYR A 317 0.39 21.33 -3.00
C TYR A 317 -0.03 22.69 -2.46
N ALA A 318 0.80 23.72 -2.63
CA ALA A 318 0.50 25.07 -2.15
C ALA A 318 0.53 26.10 -3.28
N LYS A 319 -0.39 27.06 -3.22
CA LYS A 319 -0.55 28.14 -4.20
C LYS A 319 -0.88 29.46 -3.53
N ALA A 320 -0.28 30.53 -4.05
CA ALA A 320 -0.55 31.89 -3.62
C ALA A 320 -1.77 32.46 -4.34
N PHE A 321 -2.57 33.24 -3.61
CA PHE A 321 -3.65 34.05 -4.14
C PHE A 321 -3.50 35.50 -3.69
N THR A 322 -3.87 36.43 -4.56
CA THR A 322 -3.99 37.85 -4.22
C THR A 322 -5.47 38.21 -4.17
N ILE A 323 -5.92 38.67 -3.01
CA ILE A 323 -7.30 39.10 -2.74
C ILE A 323 -7.37 40.62 -2.87
N SER A 324 -8.17 41.12 -3.81
CA SER A 324 -8.43 42.55 -3.95
C SER A 324 -9.48 43.01 -2.95
N VAL A 325 -9.19 44.09 -2.23
CA VAL A 325 -10.15 44.73 -1.33
C VAL A 325 -10.93 45.77 -2.12
N SER A 326 -12.25 45.74 -2.01
CA SER A 326 -13.13 46.74 -2.61
C SER A 326 -13.53 47.79 -1.58
N ASN A 327 -13.38 49.06 -1.96
CA ASN A 327 -13.75 50.19 -1.12
C ASN A 327 -15.27 50.36 -1.04
N THR A 328 -15.79 50.65 0.15
CA THR A 328 -17.15 51.14 0.37
C THR A 328 -17.11 52.59 0.85
N LEU A 329 -17.56 53.50 -0.02
CA LEU A 329 -17.65 54.94 0.24
C LEU A 329 -18.42 55.31 1.52
#